data_AF-A0A382HRR7-F1
#
_entry.id   AF-A0A382HRR7-F1
#
_cell.length_a   1.000
_cell.length_b   1.000
_cell.length_c   1.000
_cell.angle_alpha   90.00
_cell.angle_beta   90.00
_cell.angle_gamma   90.00
#
_symmetry.space_group_name_H-M   'P 1'
#
loop_
_entity.id
_entity.type
_entity.pdbx_description
1 polymer ?
#
loop_
_entity_poly.entity_id
_entity_poly.type
_entity_poly.pdbx_seq_one_letter_code
_entity_poly.pdbx_strand_id
1 'polypeptide(L)' 'MIRKIIEIGHPALREIAKTVPKADIASKEIQRLVDDLIDTMRYANGAGLAATQIAVQLRVCVIE' A
#
# COMPACT_ATOMS: atom_id res chain seq x y z
N MET A 1 -4.46 5.88 -8.26
CA MET A 1 -5.33 4.98 -9.06
C MET A 1 -5.82 3.83 -8.19
N ILE A 2 -7.04 3.33 -8.43
CA ILE A 2 -7.59 2.20 -7.65
C ILE A 2 -6.87 0.90 -8.02
N ARG A 3 -6.38 0.17 -7.03
CA ARG A 3 -5.65 -1.09 -7.17
C ARG A 3 -6.48 -2.25 -6.61
N LYS A 4 -6.22 -3.47 -7.08
CA LYS A 4 -6.87 -4.67 -6.56
C LYS A 4 -6.37 -4.97 -5.15
N ILE A 5 -7.29 -5.09 -4.20
CA ILE A 5 -6.99 -5.62 -2.87
C ILE A 5 -6.88 -7.14 -2.95
N ILE A 6 -5.77 -7.71 -2.49
CA ILE A 6 -5.59 -9.16 -2.39
C ILE A 6 -6.23 -9.69 -1.11
N GLU A 7 -6.81 -10.88 -1.19
CA GLU A 7 -7.58 -11.48 -0.10
C GLU A 7 -6.76 -12.48 0.72
N ILE A 8 -7.32 -12.87 1.86
CA ILE A 8 -6.75 -13.86 2.78
C ILE A 8 -6.40 -15.14 2.00
N GLY A 9 -5.20 -15.65 2.23
CA GLY A 9 -4.66 -16.83 1.53
C GLY A 9 -3.65 -16.49 0.44
N HIS A 10 -3.65 -15.26 -0.07
CA HIS A 10 -2.65 -14.83 -1.05
C HIS A 10 -1.23 -14.84 -0.43
N PRO A 11 -0.23 -15.48 -1.06
CA PRO A 11 1.11 -15.65 -0.46
C PRO A 11 1.81 -14.33 -0.15
N ALA A 12 1.60 -13.30 -0.98
CA ALA A 12 2.17 -11.96 -0.75
C ALA A 12 1.78 -11.34 0.61
N LEU A 13 0.62 -11.69 1.19
CA LEU A 13 0.24 -11.20 2.52
C LEU A 13 1.11 -11.80 3.66
N ARG A 14 1.92 -12.83 3.37
CA ARG A 14 2.84 -13.47 4.33
C ARG A 14 4.30 -13.05 4.18
N GLU A 15 4.62 -12.26 3.16
CA GLU A 15 5.98 -11.79 2.96
C GLU A 15 6.30 -10.58 3.85
N ILE A 16 7.56 -10.46 4.26
CA ILE A 16 8.01 -9.32 5.05
C ILE A 16 8.23 -8.12 4.12
N ALA A 17 7.48 -7.05 4.36
CA ALA A 17 7.64 -5.80 3.63
C ALA A 17 8.97 -5.11 3.95
N LYS A 18 9.60 -4.53 2.91
CA LYS A 18 10.87 -3.80 3.03
C LYS A 18 10.65 -2.37 3.51
N THR A 19 11.60 -1.84 4.26
CA THR A 19 11.60 -0.43 4.67
C THR A 19 11.82 0.48 3.47
N VAL A 20 11.10 1.60 3.42
CA VAL A 20 11.37 2.69 2.46
C VAL A 20 12.53 3.56 2.98
N PRO A 21 13.62 3.75 2.24
CA PRO A 21 14.68 4.67 2.63
C PRO A 21 14.16 6.10 2.80
N LYS A 22 14.67 6.84 3.79
CA LYS A 22 14.19 8.20 4.10
C LYS A 22 14.29 9.15 2.90
N ALA A 23 15.35 9.02 2.09
CA ALA A 23 15.55 9.84 0.90
C ALA A 23 14.48 9.62 -0.18
N ASP A 24 13.85 8.44 -0.18
CA ASP A 24 12.88 8.06 -1.22
C ASP A 24 11.44 8.40 -0.83
N ILE A 25 11.18 8.82 0.41
CA ILE A 25 9.82 9.14 0.88
C ILE A 25 9.18 10.21 0.00
N ALA A 26 9.94 11.25 -0.38
CA ALA A 26 9.47 12.33 -1.25
C ALA A 26 9.60 12.01 -2.74
N SER A 27 10.06 10.81 -3.12
CA SER A 27 10.18 10.41 -4.51
C SER A 27 8.79 10.30 -5.16
N LYS A 28 8.73 10.57 -6.47
CA LYS A 28 7.48 10.45 -7.24
C LYS A 28 6.88 9.05 -7.18
N GLU A 29 7.71 8.02 -7.04
CA GLU A 29 7.26 6.63 -6.96
C GLU A 29 6.55 6.35 -5.64
N ILE A 30 7.14 6.73 -4.51
CA ILE A 30 6.51 6.53 -3.19
C ILE A 30 5.28 7.41 -3.03
N GLN A 31 5.30 8.64 -3.51
CA GLN A 31 4.11 9.51 -3.49
C GLN A 31 2.96 8.91 -4.31
N ARG A 32 3.25 8.38 -5.51
CA ARG A 32 2.23 7.67 -6.31
C ARG A 32 1.68 6.42 -5.61
N LEU A 33 2.53 5.68 -4.89
CA LEU A 33 2.06 4.54 -4.08
C LEU A 33 1.12 5.00 -2.96
N VAL A 34 1.42 6.12 -2.30
CA VAL A 34 0.55 6.69 -1.27
C VAL A 34 -0.80 7.10 -1.88
N ASP A 35 -0.80 7.79 -3.01
CA ASP A 35 -2.02 8.18 -3.73
C ASP A 35 -2.87 6.94 -4.10
N ASP A 36 -2.24 5.89 -4.63
CA ASP A 36 -2.89 4.63 -4.94
C ASP A 36 -3.55 3.98 -3.71
N LEU A 37 -2.87 4.03 -2.56
CA LEU A 37 -3.40 3.48 -1.31
C LEU A 37 -4.60 4.27 -0.81
N ILE A 38 -4.55 5.60 -0.86
CA ILE A 38 -5.66 6.47 -0.46
C ILE A 38 -6.87 6.23 -1.37
N ASP A 39 -6.68 6.25 -2.69
CA ASP A 39 -7.73 6.02 -3.67
C ASP A 39 -8.40 4.65 -3.45
N THR A 40 -7.58 3.61 -3.25
CA THR A 40 -8.06 2.23 -3.07
C THR A 40 -8.79 2.05 -1.75
N MET A 41 -8.27 2.62 -0.65
CA MET A 41 -8.90 2.58 0.66
C MET A 41 -10.30 3.22 0.62
N ARG A 42 -10.40 4.43 0.05
CA ARG A 42 -11.67 5.15 -0.07
C ARG A 42 -12.65 4.45 -0.99
N TYR A 43 -12.19 3.92 -2.12
CA TYR A 43 -13.02 3.10 -3.01
C TYR A 43 -13.61 1.88 -2.30
N ALA A 44 -12.84 1.26 -1.41
CA ALA A 44 -13.29 0.12 -0.61
C ALA A 44 -14.10 0.51 0.65
N ASN A 45 -14.34 1.81 0.89
CA ASN A 45 -14.92 2.34 2.13
C ASN A 45 -14.19 1.83 3.40
N GLY A 46 -12.87 1.69 3.33
CA GLY A 46 -12.03 1.21 4.43
C GLY A 46 -11.51 2.32 5.33
N ALA A 47 -11.19 2.00 6.59
CA ALA A 47 -10.54 2.92 7.55
C ALA A 47 -9.00 2.95 7.43
N GLY A 48 -8.41 2.02 6.68
CA GLY A 48 -6.98 1.93 6.49
C GLY A 48 -6.60 0.89 5.44
N LEU A 49 -5.43 1.05 4.83
CA LEU A 49 -4.90 0.11 3.83
C LEU A 49 -3.36 0.08 3.86
N ALA A 50 -2.79 -1.12 3.86
CA ALA A 50 -1.34 -1.34 3.75
C ALA A 50 -0.92 -1.65 2.31
N ALA A 51 0.29 -1.24 1.91
CA ALA A 51 0.88 -1.55 0.60
C ALA A 51 0.88 -3.06 0.28
N THR A 52 1.06 -3.91 1.29
CA THR A 52 1.04 -5.37 1.12
C THR A 52 -0.31 -5.88 0.63
N GLN A 53 -1.42 -5.20 0.98
CA GLN A 53 -2.77 -5.56 0.53
C GLN A 53 -3.03 -5.24 -0.94
N ILE A 54 -2.13 -4.50 -1.60
CA ILE A 54 -2.13 -4.31 -3.06
C ILE A 54 -0.91 -4.97 -3.73
N ALA A 55 -0.35 -5.99 -3.07
CA ALA A 55 0.81 -6.76 -3.50
C ALA A 55 2.10 -5.94 -3.67
N VAL A 56 2.27 -4.86 -2.90
CA VAL A 56 3.50 -4.06 -2.84
C VAL A 56 4.20 -4.28 -1.50
N GLN A 57 5.39 -4.89 -1.52
CA GLN A 57 6.15 -5.24 -0.32
C GLN A 57 6.99 -4.10 0.24
N LEU A 58 6.35 -2.96 0.49
CA LEU A 58 6.93 -1.80 1.16
C LEU A 58 6.19 -1.50 2.46
N ARG A 59 6.92 -1.04 3.48
CA ARG A 59 6.35 -0.66 4.77
C ARG A 59 5.69 0.72 4.70
N VAL A 60 4.55 0.76 4.01
CA VAL A 60 3.72 1.97 3.83
C VAL A 60 2.26 1.59 4.14
N CYS A 61 1.58 2.42 4.90
CA CYS A 61 0.14 2.32 5.15
C CYS A 61 -0.50 3.71 5.18
N VAL A 62 -1.80 3.73 4.94
CA VAL A 62 -2.67 4.91 5.06
C VAL A 62 -3.81 4.59 6.01
N ILE A 63 -4.30 5.60 6.72
CA ILE A 63 -5.36 5.51 7.73
C ILE A 63 -6.15 6.83 7.67
N GLU A 64 -7.46 6.76 7.83
CA GLU A 64 -8.38 7.92 7.88
C GLU A 64 -9.34 7.80 9.08
#